data_AF-A0A973JA82-F1
#
_entry.id   AF-A0A973JA82-F1
#
_cell.length_a   1.000
_cell.length_b   1.000
_cell.length_c   1.000
_cell.angle_alpha   90.00
_cell.angle_beta   90.00
_cell.angle_gamma   90.00
#
_symmetry.space_group_name_H-M   'P 1'
#
loop_
_entity.id
_entity.type
_entity.pdbx_description
1 polymer ?
#
loop_
_entity_poly.entity_id
_entity_poly.type
_entity_poly.pdbx_seq_one_letter_code
_entity_poly.pdbx_strand_id
1 'polypeptide(L)' 'MNDQTIIVGAGLGGLAAAIRLASAGHSVLILE' A
#
# COMPACT_ATOMS: atom_id res chain seq x y z
N MET A 1 4.21 0.14 17.93
CA MET A 1 4.54 -0.90 16.94
C MET A 1 4.63 -0.20 15.59
N ASN A 2 5.65 -0.51 14.77
CA ASN A 2 5.80 0.12 13.47
C ASN A 2 5.05 -0.73 12.43
N ASP A 3 3.75 -0.50 12.32
CA ASP A 3 2.87 -1.32 11.48
C ASP A 3 2.98 -0.83 10.03
N GLN A 4 3.78 -1.53 9.22
CA GLN A 4 3.93 -1.27 7.80
C GLN A 4 2.97 -2.14 6.98
N THR A 5 2.18 -1.51 6.11
CA THR A 5 1.23 -2.21 5.24
C THR A 5 1.93 -2.65 3.95
N ILE A 6 1.94 -3.95 3.68
CA ILE A 6 2.58 -4.51 2.48
C ILE A 6 1.50 -4.83 1.45
N ILE A 7 1.68 -4.36 0.23
CA ILE A 7 0.83 -4.65 -0.92
C ILE A 7 1.66 -5.48 -1.91
N VAL A 8 1.14 -6.64 -2.30
CA VAL A 8 1.79 -7.54 -3.25
C VAL A 8 1.05 -7.47 -4.59
N GLY A 9 1.77 -7.09 -5.65
CA GLY A 9 1.27 -6.79 -6.99
C GLY A 9 0.98 -5.29 -7.20
N ALA A 10 1.54 -4.71 -8.26
CA ALA A 10 1.39 -3.30 -8.66
C ALA A 10 0.46 -3.15 -9.89
N GLY A 11 -0.50 -4.05 -10.06
CA GLY A 11 -1.62 -3.86 -10.98
C GLY A 11 -2.57 -2.74 -10.53
N LEU A 12 -3.60 -2.45 -11.33
CA LEU A 12 -4.54 -1.34 -11.05
C LEU A 12 -5.18 -1.41 -9.66
N GLY A 13 -5.54 -2.61 -9.19
CA GLY A 13 -6.10 -2.80 -7.85
C GLY A 13 -5.08 -2.54 -6.73
N GLY A 14 -3.84 -3.02 -6.89
CA GLY A 14 -2.77 -2.84 -5.91
C GLY A 14 -2.38 -1.37 -5.75
N LEU A 15 -2.21 -0.66 -6.87
CA LEU A 15 -1.91 0.77 -6.86
C LEU A 15 -3.08 1.60 -6.31
N ALA A 16 -4.32 1.27 -6.66
CA ALA A 16 -5.49 1.95 -6.10
C ALA A 16 -5.58 1.77 -4.57
N ALA A 17 -5.27 0.58 -4.06
CA ALA A 17 -5.20 0.32 -2.63
C ALA A 17 -4.05 1.12 -1.97
N ALA A 18 -2.87 1.15 -2.59
CA ALA A 18 -1.71 1.89 -2.09
C ALA A 18 -2.00 3.38 -1.93
N ILE A 19 -2.60 4.00 -2.95
CA ILE A 19 -2.97 5.43 -2.92
C ILE A 19 -3.93 5.71 -1.77
N ARG A 20 -4.95 4.87 -1.58
CA ARG A 20 -5.96 5.05 -0.52
C ARG A 20 -5.35 4.90 0.87
N LEU A 21 -4.51 3.88 1.05
CA LEU A 21 -3.84 3.60 2.32
C LEU A 21 -2.82 4.69 2.68
N ALA A 22 -2.01 5.13 1.71
CA ALA A 22 -1.10 6.25 1.90
C ALA A 22 -1.85 7.55 2.24
N SER A 23 -2.95 7.83 1.55
CA SER A 23 -3.79 9.00 1.82
C SER A 23 -4.45 8.97 3.20
N ALA A 24 -4.68 7.77 3.75
CA ALA A 24 -5.16 7.57 5.11
C ALA A 24 -4.04 7.61 6.18
N GLY A 25 -2.79 7.88 5.78
CA GLY A 25 -1.64 8.01 6.68
C GLY A 25 -0.94 6.69 7.00
N HIS A 26 -1.27 5.59 6.31
CA HIS A 26 -0.58 4.33 6.49
C HIS A 26 0.73 4.30 5.70
N SER A 27 1.80 3.83 6.34
CA SER A 27 3.05 3.52 5.66
C SER A 27 2.87 2.27 4.80
N VAL A 28 3.06 2.41 3.48
CA VAL A 28 2.86 1.34 2.50
C VAL A 28 4.16 0.95 1.80
N LEU A 29 4.38 -0.35 1.65
CA LEU A 29 5.43 -0.95 0.83
C LEU A 29 4.77 -1.80 -0.26
N ILE A 30 5.15 -1.58 -1.52
CA ILE A 30 4.66 -2.35 -2.67
C ILE A 30 5.77 -3.32 -3.10
N LEU A 31 5.42 -4.59 -3.26
CA LEU A 31 6.26 -5.64 -3.85
C LEU A 31 5.59 -6.14 -5.12
N GLU A 32 6.34 -6.29 -6.21
CA GLU A 32 5.85 -6.90 -7.47
C GLU A 32 6.30 -8.35 -7.57
#